data_AF-A0A1G6SYW3-F1
#
_entry.id   AF-A0A1G6SYW3-F1
#
_cell.length_a   1.000
_cell.length_b   1.000
_cell.length_c   1.000
_cell.angle_alpha   90.00
_cell.angle_beta   90.00
_cell.angle_gamma   90.00
#
_symmetry.space_group_name_H-M   'P 1'
#
loop_
_entity.id
_entity.type
_entity.pdbx_description
1 polymer ?
#
loop_
_entity_poly.entity_id
_entity_poly.type
_entity_poly.pdbx_seq_one_letter_code
_entity_poly.pdbx_strand_id
1 'polypeptide(L)'
;MGTWGSGNFDDDTAADHLSDLTGRLVDEVTKAMSGDPVEIEPDEYWGVAVPCNLELLHLLAQQPYVGVSLPDPETIVGWKDRFLAVWDGAIDGLEPKPDYKERRREVLVRTFDQLAELARREG
;
A
#
# COMPACT_ATOMS: atom_id res chain seq x y z
N MET A 1 29.73 -5.88 -12.23
CA MET A 1 29.92 -7.31 -11.89
C MET A 1 28.93 -7.60 -10.80
N GLY A 2 27.81 -8.25 -11.15
CA GLY A 2 26.73 -8.56 -10.21
C GLY A 2 27.20 -9.56 -9.15
N THR A 3 26.71 -9.36 -7.93
CA THR A 3 27.01 -10.22 -6.77
C THR A 3 26.12 -11.44 -6.87
N TRP A 4 26.61 -12.54 -7.44
CA TRP A 4 25.87 -13.79 -7.53
C TRP A 4 25.91 -14.51 -6.18
N GLY A 5 24.85 -14.38 -5.39
CA GLY A 5 24.62 -15.25 -4.23
C GLY A 5 23.80 -16.48 -4.60
N SER A 6 23.61 -17.39 -3.64
CA SER A 6 22.80 -18.60 -3.84
C SER A 6 21.32 -18.41 -3.46
N GLY A 7 20.95 -17.25 -2.90
CA GLY A 7 19.59 -16.92 -2.51
C GLY A 7 18.75 -16.41 -3.68
N ASN A 8 17.42 -16.53 -3.55
CA ASN A 8 16.46 -16.15 -4.60
C ASN A 8 16.49 -14.66 -4.98
N PHE A 9 17.06 -13.80 -4.12
CA PHE A 9 17.14 -12.35 -4.31
C PHE A 9 18.59 -11.85 -4.43
N ASP A 10 19.56 -12.76 -4.52
CA ASP A 10 20.99 -12.42 -4.63
C ASP A 10 21.42 -12.32 -6.12
N ASP A 11 20.53 -11.82 -6.97
CA ASP A 11 20.73 -11.71 -8.42
C ASP A 11 20.14 -10.38 -8.91
N ASP A 12 20.86 -9.68 -9.78
CA ASP A 12 20.39 -8.40 -10.33
C ASP A 12 19.05 -8.56 -11.07
N THR A 13 18.81 -9.69 -11.74
CA THR A 13 17.54 -10.02 -12.41
C THR A 13 16.41 -10.18 -11.40
N ALA A 14 16.70 -10.72 -10.20
CA ALA A 14 15.71 -10.84 -9.14
C ALA A 14 15.36 -9.46 -8.57
N ALA A 15 16.34 -8.56 -8.45
CA ALA A 15 16.11 -7.17 -8.06
C ALA A 15 15.26 -6.42 -9.09
N ASP A 16 15.56 -6.55 -10.38
CA ASP A 16 14.76 -5.97 -11.47
C ASP A 16 13.32 -6.50 -11.44
N HIS A 17 13.14 -7.81 -11.26
CA HIS A 17 11.82 -8.42 -11.15
C HIS A 17 11.03 -7.88 -9.95
N LEU A 18 11.68 -7.70 -8.80
CA LEU A 18 11.05 -7.15 -7.61
C LEU A 18 10.68 -5.68 -7.79
N SER A 19 11.50 -4.92 -8.50
CA SER A 19 11.21 -3.53 -8.87
C SER A 19 9.98 -3.43 -9.76
N ASP A 20 9.90 -4.25 -10.80
CA ASP A 20 8.73 -4.30 -11.69
C ASP A 20 7.46 -4.76 -10.97
N LEU A 21 7.58 -5.70 -10.03
CA LEU A 21 6.44 -6.16 -9.23
C LEU A 21 5.93 -5.04 -8.31
N THR A 22 6.81 -4.42 -7.53
CA THR A 22 6.45 -3.36 -6.58
C THR A 22 5.99 -2.09 -7.28
N GLY A 23 6.62 -1.73 -8.41
CA GLY A 23 6.17 -0.64 -9.27
C GLY A 23 4.75 -0.83 -9.79
N ARG A 24 4.36 -2.05 -10.19
CA ARG A 24 2.98 -2.34 -10.60
C ARG A 24 1.97 -2.15 -9.47
N LEU A 25 2.30 -2.57 -8.25
CA LEU A 25 1.44 -2.35 -7.07
C LEU A 25 1.25 -0.84 -6.80
N VAL A 26 2.34 -0.06 -6.93
CA VAL A 26 2.30 1.40 -6.79
C VAL A 26 1.43 2.04 -7.89
N ASP A 27 1.56 1.59 -9.14
CA ASP A 27 0.76 2.08 -10.26
C ASP A 27 -0.74 1.78 -10.09
N GLU A 28 -1.08 0.58 -9.62
CA GLU A 28 -2.46 0.19 -9.33
C GLU A 28 -3.07 1.08 -8.25
N VAL A 29 -2.37 1.28 -7.13
CA VAL A 29 -2.81 2.18 -6.07
C VAL A 29 -2.93 3.61 -6.61
N THR A 30 -1.94 4.10 -7.35
CA THR A 30 -1.96 5.45 -7.93
C THR A 30 -3.20 5.66 -8.81
N LYS A 31 -3.51 4.70 -9.68
CA LYS A 31 -4.70 4.73 -10.55
C LYS A 31 -5.98 4.78 -9.72
N ALA A 32 -6.15 3.84 -8.78
CA ALA A 32 -7.33 3.81 -7.90
C ALA A 32 -7.49 5.12 -7.12
N MET A 33 -6.40 5.66 -6.57
CA MET A 33 -6.42 6.89 -5.77
C MET A 33 -6.60 8.16 -6.61
N SER A 34 -6.39 8.11 -7.93
CA SER A 34 -6.64 9.23 -8.85
C SER A 34 -8.00 9.16 -9.57
N GLY A 35 -8.69 8.01 -9.48
CA GLY A 35 -9.94 7.71 -10.16
C GLY A 35 -11.19 8.25 -9.47
N ASP A 36 -12.33 7.63 -9.78
CA ASP A 36 -13.62 7.93 -9.14
C ASP A 36 -13.56 7.52 -7.65
N PRO A 37 -13.88 8.43 -6.70
CA PRO A 37 -13.96 8.09 -5.27
C PRO A 37 -14.84 6.88 -4.97
N VAL A 38 -15.91 6.63 -5.76
CA VAL A 38 -16.79 5.48 -5.55
C VAL A 38 -16.01 4.17 -5.61
N GLU A 39 -15.04 4.03 -6.52
CA GLU A 39 -14.29 2.78 -6.69
C GLU A 39 -13.47 2.37 -5.45
N ILE A 40 -13.18 3.31 -4.54
CA ILE A 40 -12.46 3.08 -3.28
C ILE A 40 -13.38 3.07 -2.04
N GLU A 41 -14.70 3.03 -2.23
CA GLU A 41 -15.66 2.83 -1.14
C GLU A 41 -15.48 1.45 -0.46
N PRO A 42 -15.90 1.29 0.82
CA PRO A 42 -15.55 0.11 1.63
C PRO A 42 -16.01 -1.24 1.08
N ASP A 43 -17.07 -1.25 0.28
CA ASP A 43 -17.66 -2.44 -0.37
C ASP A 43 -17.26 -2.59 -1.85
N GLU A 44 -16.44 -1.68 -2.36
CA GLU A 44 -15.90 -1.72 -3.72
C GLU A 44 -14.52 -2.39 -3.77
N TYR A 45 -14.14 -2.84 -4.97
CA TYR A 45 -12.91 -3.63 -5.16
C TYR A 45 -11.67 -2.90 -4.65
N TRP A 46 -11.49 -1.61 -4.99
CA TRP A 46 -10.31 -0.86 -4.57
C TRP A 46 -10.36 -0.43 -3.10
N GLY A 47 -11.55 -0.38 -2.47
CA GLY A 47 -11.69 -0.24 -1.02
C GLY A 47 -11.09 -1.41 -0.23
N VAL A 48 -10.94 -2.57 -0.87
CA VAL A 48 -10.27 -3.75 -0.30
C VAL A 48 -8.84 -3.90 -0.81
N ALA A 49 -8.62 -3.72 -2.11
CA ALA A 49 -7.33 -3.99 -2.75
C ALA A 49 -6.27 -2.93 -2.42
N VAL A 50 -6.62 -1.63 -2.26
CA VAL A 50 -5.63 -0.59 -1.95
C VAL A 50 -4.90 -0.86 -0.62
N PRO A 51 -5.59 -1.06 0.54
CA PRO A 51 -4.89 -1.39 1.78
C PRO A 51 -4.07 -2.68 1.71
N CYS A 52 -4.53 -3.67 0.92
CA CYS A 52 -3.80 -4.91 0.70
C CYS A 52 -2.46 -4.67 -0.02
N ASN A 53 -2.49 -3.93 -1.13
CA ASN A 53 -1.30 -3.59 -1.90
C ASN A 53 -0.29 -2.78 -1.06
N LEU A 54 -0.78 -1.85 -0.23
CA LEU A 54 0.08 -1.08 0.68
C LEU A 54 0.73 -1.95 1.77
N GLU A 55 0.00 -2.90 2.35
CA GLU A 55 0.56 -3.85 3.32
C GLU A 55 1.59 -4.78 2.65
N LEU A 56 1.35 -5.22 1.41
CA LEU A 56 2.33 -6.02 0.65
C LEU A 56 3.62 -5.24 0.39
N LEU A 57 3.53 -3.97 -0.04
CA LEU A 57 4.69 -3.09 -0.21
C LEU A 57 5.46 -2.94 1.10
N HIS A 58 4.76 -2.75 2.22
CA HIS A 58 5.38 -2.65 3.54
C HIS A 58 6.15 -3.92 3.91
N LEU A 59 5.53 -5.09 3.75
CA LEU A 59 6.14 -6.38 4.09
C LEU A 59 7.37 -6.70 3.22
N LEU A 60 7.32 -6.36 1.93
CA LEU A 60 8.44 -6.54 1.00
C LEU A 60 9.61 -5.61 1.34
N ALA A 61 9.33 -4.34 1.62
CA ALA A 61 10.35 -3.35 1.97
C ALA A 61 11.02 -3.60 3.33
N GLN A 62 10.43 -4.41 4.21
CA GLN A 62 11.06 -4.82 5.47
C GLN A 62 12.15 -5.89 5.28
N GLN A 63 12.19 -6.55 4.12
CA GLN A 63 13.18 -7.58 3.85
C GLN A 63 14.47 -6.95 3.33
N PRO A 64 15.64 -7.58 3.55
CA PRO A 64 16.92 -7.10 3.04
C PRO A 64 17.08 -7.39 1.54
N TYR A 65 16.02 -7.23 0.74
CA TYR A 65 16.01 -7.46 -0.70
C TYR A 65 16.26 -6.15 -1.44
N VAL A 66 17.07 -6.21 -2.48
CA VAL A 66 17.27 -5.08 -3.39
C VAL A 66 16.13 -5.04 -4.40
N GLY A 67 15.74 -3.83 -4.81
CA GLY A 67 14.75 -3.62 -5.88
C GLY A 67 13.33 -3.35 -5.40
N VAL A 68 13.06 -3.20 -4.11
CA VAL A 68 11.73 -2.73 -3.66
C VAL A 68 11.58 -1.24 -3.95
N SER A 69 10.56 -0.86 -4.71
CA SER A 69 10.20 0.54 -4.95
C SER A 69 9.02 0.95 -4.07
N LEU A 70 9.19 2.04 -3.33
CA LEU A 70 8.14 2.66 -2.52
C LEU A 70 7.73 4.02 -3.09
N PRO A 71 6.46 4.44 -2.95
CA PRO A 71 6.06 5.81 -3.25
C PRO A 71 6.67 6.80 -2.25
N ASP A 72 6.73 8.08 -2.66
CA ASP A 72 7.15 9.15 -1.76
C ASP A 72 6.27 9.21 -0.49
N PRO A 73 6.85 9.50 0.69
CA PRO A 73 6.09 9.57 1.94
C PRO A 73 4.90 10.53 1.89
N GLU A 74 5.08 11.68 1.24
CA GLU A 74 4.02 12.69 1.09
C GLU A 74 2.87 12.18 0.21
N THR A 75 3.18 11.38 -0.82
CA THR A 75 2.19 10.71 -1.66
C THR A 75 1.35 9.72 -0.83
N ILE A 76 2.00 8.92 0.02
CA ILE A 76 1.30 7.97 0.90
C ILE A 76 0.40 8.70 1.91
N VAL A 77 0.85 9.83 2.47
CA VAL A 77 0.04 10.66 3.37
C VAL A 77 -1.18 11.23 2.64
N GLY A 78 -1.00 11.75 1.42
CA GLY A 78 -2.12 12.23 0.60
C GLY A 78 -3.11 11.12 0.25
N TRP A 79 -2.62 9.91 0.00
CA TRP A 79 -3.47 8.74 -0.19
C TRP A 79 -4.25 8.37 1.07
N LYS A 80 -3.61 8.37 2.23
CA LYS A 80 -4.28 8.11 3.51
C LYS A 80 -5.47 9.05 3.71
N ASP A 81 -5.24 10.35 3.53
CA ASP A 81 -6.26 11.37 3.74
C ASP A 81 -7.45 11.17 2.79
N ARG A 82 -7.18 10.93 1.50
CA ARG A 82 -8.22 10.67 0.50
C ARG A 82 -8.99 9.38 0.82
N PHE A 83 -8.29 8.28 1.07
CA PHE A 83 -8.91 6.97 1.29
C PHE A 83 -9.81 6.99 2.53
N LEU A 84 -9.31 7.54 3.64
CA LEU A 84 -10.07 7.62 4.88
C LEU A 84 -11.26 8.57 4.76
N ALA A 85 -11.16 9.66 3.99
CA ALA A 85 -12.29 10.55 3.75
C ALA A 85 -13.45 9.83 3.02
N VAL A 86 -13.15 9.02 2.00
CA VAL A 86 -14.17 8.21 1.31
C VAL A 86 -14.72 7.13 2.25
N TRP A 87 -13.83 6.39 2.90
CA TRP A 87 -14.22 5.29 3.78
C TRP A 87 -15.10 5.76 4.94
N ASP A 88 -14.71 6.84 5.63
CA ASP A 88 -15.47 7.42 6.74
C ASP A 88 -16.84 7.95 6.28
N GLY A 89 -16.95 8.42 5.03
CA GLY A 89 -18.18 8.95 4.44
C GLY A 89 -19.19 7.87 4.01
N ALA A 90 -18.72 6.68 3.62
CA ALA A 90 -19.56 5.61 3.10
C ALA A 90 -19.90 4.53 4.14
N ILE A 91 -18.99 4.25 5.09
CA ILE A 91 -19.09 3.07 5.96
C ILE A 91 -20.37 2.99 6.78
N ASP A 92 -20.92 4.11 7.26
CA ASP A 92 -22.15 4.10 8.06
C ASP A 92 -23.38 3.68 7.25
N GLY A 93 -23.38 3.95 5.94
CA GLY A 93 -24.45 3.54 5.01
C GLY A 93 -24.49 2.03 4.78
N LEU A 94 -23.42 1.31 5.13
CA LEU A 94 -23.31 -0.14 5.02
C LEU A 94 -23.73 -0.88 6.30
N GLU A 95 -24.24 -0.16 7.30
CA GLU A 95 -24.74 -0.72 8.58
C GLU A 95 -23.76 -1.73 9.23
N PRO A 96 -22.52 -1.32 9.52
CA PRO A 96 -21.49 -2.23 10.03
C PRO A 96 -21.85 -2.76 11.41
N LYS A 97 -21.31 -3.94 11.75
CA LYS A 97 -21.44 -4.49 13.10
C LYS A 97 -20.84 -3.52 14.14
N PRO A 98 -21.31 -3.57 15.40
CA PRO A 98 -20.68 -2.82 16.50
C PRO A 98 -19.17 -3.02 16.55
N ASP A 99 -18.44 -1.96 16.85
CA ASP A 99 -16.97 -1.86 16.90
C ASP A 99 -16.23 -2.11 15.57
N TYR A 100 -16.89 -2.58 14.50
CA TYR A 100 -16.22 -2.86 13.22
C TYR A 100 -15.59 -1.59 12.66
N LYS A 101 -16.33 -0.47 12.68
CA LYS A 101 -15.87 0.81 12.14
C LYS A 101 -14.57 1.24 12.81
N GLU A 102 -14.56 1.28 14.14
CA GLU A 102 -13.41 1.71 14.94
C GLU A 102 -12.20 0.81 14.68
N ARG A 103 -12.37 -0.52 14.82
CA ARG A 103 -11.28 -1.48 14.62
C ARG A 103 -10.74 -1.47 13.19
N ARG A 104 -11.62 -1.38 12.19
CA ARG A 104 -11.20 -1.38 10.79
C ARG A 104 -10.45 -0.09 10.47
N ARG A 105 -10.92 1.05 10.97
CA ARG A 105 -10.27 2.35 10.79
C ARG A 105 -8.88 2.39 11.41
N GLU A 106 -8.70 1.81 12.59
CA GLU A 106 -7.37 1.66 13.22
C GLU A 106 -6.40 0.87 12.34
N VAL A 107 -6.85 -0.25 11.76
CA VAL A 107 -6.02 -1.05 10.84
C VAL A 107 -5.65 -0.24 9.60
N LEU A 108 -6.61 0.46 8.98
CA LEU A 108 -6.36 1.30 7.81
C LEU A 108 -5.31 2.38 8.12
N VAL A 109 -5.52 3.15 9.18
CA VAL A 109 -4.59 4.19 9.64
C VAL A 109 -3.18 3.62 9.84
N ARG A 110 -3.08 2.48 10.54
CA ARG A 110 -1.80 1.82 10.81
C ARG A 110 -1.09 1.43 9.52
N THR A 111 -1.79 0.82 8.55
CA THR A 111 -1.21 0.38 7.27
C THR A 111 -0.59 1.55 6.51
N PHE A 112 -1.30 2.68 6.38
CA PHE A 112 -0.75 3.88 5.73
C PHE A 112 0.43 4.48 6.51
N ASP A 113 0.31 4.60 7.84
CA ASP A 113 1.35 5.22 8.66
C ASP A 113 2.65 4.42 8.68
N GLN A 114 2.55 3.09 8.75
CA GLN A 114 3.72 2.20 8.72
C GLN A 114 4.45 2.26 7.38
N LEU A 115 3.73 2.32 6.26
CA LEU A 115 4.35 2.43 4.95
C LEU A 115 5.00 3.81 4.75
N ALA A 116 4.31 4.90 5.13
CA ALA A 116 4.85 6.25 5.02
C ALA A 116 6.11 6.43 5.88
N GLU A 117 6.13 5.84 7.07
CA GLU A 117 7.30 5.85 7.96
C GLU A 117 8.46 5.04 7.40
N LEU A 118 8.19 3.90 6.76
CA LEU A 118 9.23 3.11 6.12
C LEU A 118 9.82 3.86 4.91
N ALA A 119 8.98 4.46 4.07
CA ALA A 119 9.42 5.26 2.93
C ALA A 119 10.29 6.46 3.35
N ARG A 120 10.06 7.07 4.53
CA ARG A 120 10.90 8.16 5.06
C ARG A 120 12.31 7.71 5.47
N ARG A 121 12.51 6.43 5.76
CA ARG A 121 13.80 5.89 6.20
C ARG A 121 14.68 5.45 5.04
N GLU A 122 14.05 5.08 3.93
CA GLU A 122 14.70 4.61 2.70
C GLU A 122 15.05 5.73 1.71
N GLY A 123 14.46 6.93 1.87
CA GLY A 123 14.75 8.14 1.08
C GLY A 123 15.75 9.07 1.75
#